data_AF-A0A5J4NHW3-F1
#
_entry.id   AF-A0A5J4NHW3-F1
#
_cell.length_a   1.000
_cell.length_b   1.000
_cell.length_c   1.000
_cell.angle_alpha   90.00
_cell.angle_beta   90.00
_cell.angle_gamma   90.00
#
_symmetry.space_group_name_H-M   'P 1'
#
loop_
_entity.id
_entity.type
_entity.pdbx_description
1 polymer ?
#
loop_
_entity_poly.entity_id
_entity_poly.type
_entity_poly.pdbx_seq_one_letter_code
_entity_poly.pdbx_strand_id
1 'polypeptide(L)'
;MNARLSHLETRQNVDKSNADNSVLNLELFARTSIEEERMEDLTKALEKVTAHVAAYTEVPSGLGEKLKHPEEDKPIHVPWFPRHVSELDEVSNHVFMYGKDLDADHPGFKDEEYRKRRIMFADIAFNYKYGQPIPRVEYTEIERNTWRCVYKELTKLYETHACAQHLENLKLMQQHAGYR
;
A
#
# COMPACT_ATOMS: atom_id res chain seq x y z
N MET A 1 10.73 -14.32 -27.05
CA MET A 1 10.36 -13.91 -25.67
C MET A 1 9.56 -12.63 -25.78
N ASN A 2 8.26 -12.67 -25.51
CA ASN A 2 7.46 -11.44 -25.37
C ASN A 2 7.15 -11.29 -23.88
N ALA A 3 7.87 -10.41 -23.20
CA ALA A 3 7.57 -9.96 -21.84
C ALA A 3 7.08 -8.51 -21.98
N ARG A 4 5.94 -8.17 -21.37
CA ARG A 4 5.40 -6.82 -21.47
C ARG A 4 6.01 -5.94 -20.40
N LEU A 5 6.93 -5.07 -20.79
CA LEU A 5 7.50 -4.05 -19.93
C LEU A 5 6.45 -2.97 -19.64
N SER A 6 6.11 -2.78 -18.36
CA SER A 6 5.17 -1.75 -17.91
C SER A 6 5.88 -0.51 -17.35
N HIS A 7 7.08 -0.68 -16.79
CA HIS A 7 7.91 0.41 -16.27
C HIS A 7 9.39 0.10 -16.43
N LEU A 8 10.20 1.11 -16.74
CA LEU A 8 11.66 1.01 -16.74
C LEU A 8 12.25 2.34 -16.28
N GLU A 9 13.06 2.28 -15.24
CA GLU A 9 13.71 3.46 -14.71
C GLU A 9 15.14 3.19 -14.28
N THR A 10 15.94 4.24 -14.29
CA THR A 10 17.29 4.24 -13.74
C THR A 10 17.40 5.26 -12.62
N ARG A 11 18.21 4.97 -11.60
CA ARG A 11 18.55 5.88 -10.50
C ARG A 11 20.05 5.81 -10.22
N GLN A 12 20.61 6.89 -9.66
CA GLN A 12 21.96 6.83 -9.13
C GLN A 12 21.98 5.95 -7.89
N ASN A 13 22.96 5.07 -7.81
CA ASN A 13 23.15 4.22 -6.64
C ASN A 13 23.52 5.10 -5.43
N VAL A 14 22.82 4.90 -4.31
CA VAL A 14 23.00 5.69 -3.08
C VAL A 14 24.13 5.14 -2.21
N ASP A 15 24.60 3.92 -2.49
CA ASP A 15 25.69 3.25 -1.78
C ASP A 15 27.04 3.87 -2.17
N LYS A 16 27.54 4.78 -1.33
CA LYS A 16 28.78 5.55 -1.55
C LYS A 16 30.06 4.73 -1.28
N SER A 17 29.94 3.42 -1.05
CA SER A 17 31.04 2.57 -0.60
C SER A 17 32.14 2.32 -1.65
N ASN A 18 31.93 2.67 -2.93
CA ASN A 18 32.94 2.62 -3.98
C ASN A 18 32.85 3.83 -4.94
N ALA A 19 33.07 5.03 -4.41
CA ALA A 19 33.17 6.24 -5.21
C ALA A 19 34.54 6.35 -5.91
N ASP A 20 34.76 5.55 -6.97
CA ASP A 20 35.53 6.09 -8.09
C ASP A 20 34.57 6.95 -8.92
N ASN A 21 34.70 8.27 -8.80
CA ASN A 21 33.84 9.28 -9.44
C ASN A 21 33.86 9.23 -10.99
N SER A 22 34.53 8.25 -11.59
CA SER A 22 34.71 8.09 -13.03
C SER A 22 33.59 7.26 -13.70
N VAL A 23 32.84 6.44 -12.95
CA VAL A 23 31.79 5.56 -13.50
C VAL A 23 30.44 5.83 -12.85
N LEU A 24 29.42 6.12 -13.66
CA LEU A 24 28.04 6.26 -13.21
C LEU A 24 27.53 4.90 -12.71
N ASN A 25 27.52 4.69 -11.40
CA ASN A 25 26.87 3.54 -10.77
C ASN A 25 25.35 3.77 -10.77
N LEU A 26 24.66 3.08 -11.68
CA LEU A 26 23.22 3.18 -11.85
C LEU A 26 22.51 1.91 -11.36
N GLU A 27 21.39 2.10 -10.69
CA GLU A 27 20.40 1.06 -10.43
C GLU A 27 19.34 1.09 -11.53
N LEU A 28 18.97 -0.08 -12.04
CA LEU A 28 17.91 -0.25 -13.03
C LEU A 28 16.73 -0.96 -12.37
N PHE A 29 15.54 -0.37 -12.47
CA PHE A 29 14.30 -0.98 -12.03
C PHE A 29 13.41 -1.20 -13.23
N ALA A 30 12.98 -2.45 -13.41
CA ALA A 30 12.09 -2.84 -14.51
C ALA A 30 10.88 -3.56 -13.93
N ARG A 31 9.68 -3.16 -14.35
CA ARG A 31 8.44 -3.87 -14.06
C ARG A 31 7.93 -4.52 -15.34
N THR A 32 7.66 -5.82 -15.26
CA THR A 32 7.23 -6.59 -16.42
C THR A 32 6.14 -7.57 -16.03
N SER A 33 5.19 -7.79 -16.93
CA SER A 33 4.23 -8.89 -16.82
C SER A 33 4.72 -10.06 -17.68
N ILE A 34 4.91 -11.21 -17.04
CA ILE A 34 5.36 -12.46 -17.68
C ILE A 34 4.67 -13.65 -17.01
N GLU A 35 4.48 -14.72 -17.76
CA GLU A 35 4.05 -16.02 -17.22
C GLU A 35 5.11 -16.56 -16.26
N GLU A 36 4.70 -17.12 -15.12
CA GLU A 36 5.59 -17.60 -14.06
C GLU A 36 6.64 -18.59 -14.56
N GLU A 37 6.23 -19.53 -15.42
CA GLU A 37 7.11 -20.55 -16.03
C GLU A 37 8.28 -19.95 -16.83
N ARG A 38 8.15 -18.71 -17.29
CA ARG A 38 9.15 -18.03 -18.15
C ARG A 38 10.00 -17.02 -17.40
N MET A 39 9.75 -16.83 -16.11
CA MET A 39 10.50 -15.91 -15.26
C MET A 39 11.96 -16.33 -15.13
N GLU A 40 12.22 -17.62 -14.95
CA GLU A 40 13.58 -18.13 -14.78
C GLU A 40 14.42 -17.91 -16.05
N ASP A 41 13.83 -18.14 -17.22
CA ASP A 41 14.50 -17.88 -18.51
C ASP A 41 14.84 -16.40 -18.68
N LEU A 42 13.94 -15.50 -18.26
CA LEU A 42 14.18 -14.05 -18.31
C LEU A 42 15.31 -13.65 -17.39
N THR A 43 15.33 -14.14 -16.14
CA THR A 43 16.40 -13.87 -15.18
C THR A 43 17.74 -14.36 -15.73
N LYS A 44 17.80 -15.59 -16.26
CA LYS A 44 19.02 -16.13 -16.90
C LYS A 44 19.47 -15.31 -18.10
N ALA A 45 18.54 -14.75 -18.88
CA ALA A 45 18.88 -13.88 -19.99
C ALA A 45 19.46 -12.54 -19.52
N LEU A 46 18.94 -11.97 -18.43
CA LEU A 46 19.42 -10.72 -17.84
C LEU A 46 20.78 -10.90 -17.12
N GLU A 47 21.01 -12.03 -16.46
CA GLU A 47 22.30 -12.35 -15.80
C GLU A 47 23.45 -12.43 -16.81
N LYS A 48 23.17 -12.70 -18.09
CA LYS A 48 24.18 -12.62 -19.17
C LYS A 48 24.57 -11.18 -19.53
N VAL A 49 23.74 -10.20 -19.18
CA VAL A 49 23.95 -8.78 -19.49
C VAL A 49 24.59 -8.04 -18.33
N THR A 50 24.18 -8.36 -17.09
CA THR A 50 24.70 -7.72 -15.87
C THR A 50 24.89 -8.72 -14.74
N ALA A 51 25.92 -8.50 -13.93
CA ALA A 51 26.29 -9.40 -12.83
C ALA A 51 25.30 -9.37 -11.65
N HIS A 52 24.47 -8.34 -11.56
CA HIS A 52 23.54 -8.14 -10.44
C HIS A 52 22.11 -8.00 -10.97
N VAL A 53 21.37 -9.11 -10.96
CA VAL A 53 19.94 -9.15 -11.30
C VAL A 53 19.18 -9.71 -10.10
N ALA A 54 18.14 -8.99 -9.69
CA ALA A 54 17.16 -9.45 -8.71
C ALA A 54 15.77 -9.32 -9.33
N ALA A 55 15.00 -10.42 -9.31
CA ALA A 55 13.62 -10.46 -9.77
C ALA A 55 12.69 -10.69 -8.58
N TYR A 56 11.56 -9.97 -8.54
CA TYR A 56 10.55 -10.06 -7.49
C TYR A 56 9.17 -10.24 -8.13
N THR A 57 8.35 -11.15 -7.60
CA THR A 57 7.01 -11.47 -8.12
C THR A 57 5.91 -10.80 -7.29
N GLU A 58 4.91 -10.26 -7.98
CA GLU A 58 3.69 -9.72 -7.37
C GLU A 58 2.71 -10.85 -7.03
N VAL A 59 3.03 -11.74 -6.08
CA VAL A 59 2.11 -12.80 -5.61
C VAL A 59 2.33 -13.10 -4.12
N PRO A 60 1.29 -13.41 -3.31
CA PRO A 60 1.43 -13.66 -1.89
C PRO A 60 2.30 -14.89 -1.68
N SER A 61 3.46 -14.70 -1.07
CA SER A 61 4.24 -15.78 -0.47
C SER A 61 4.55 -16.99 -1.39
N GLY A 62 5.48 -16.83 -2.32
CA GLY A 62 6.21 -17.97 -2.89
C GLY A 62 7.13 -17.57 -4.04
N LEU A 63 8.38 -18.05 -4.00
CA LEU A 63 9.44 -17.98 -5.02
C LEU A 63 10.32 -16.73 -5.11
N GLY A 64 11.48 -16.80 -4.43
CA GLY A 64 12.62 -15.92 -4.65
C GLY A 64 13.91 -16.59 -4.21
N GLU A 65 14.95 -16.38 -5.00
CA GLU A 65 16.37 -16.51 -4.66
C GLU A 65 16.91 -15.06 -4.54
N LYS A 66 17.94 -14.65 -3.77
CA LYS A 66 19.11 -15.29 -3.17
C LYS A 66 19.42 -14.63 -1.80
N LEU A 67 18.78 -15.07 -0.73
CA LEU A 67 19.38 -15.09 0.61
C LEU A 67 19.29 -16.55 1.08
N LYS A 68 20.25 -17.08 1.84
CA LYS A 68 20.17 -18.48 2.34
C LYS A 68 19.75 -18.47 3.80
N HIS A 69 18.76 -19.27 4.17
CA HIS A 69 18.48 -19.52 5.59
C HIS A 69 19.70 -20.24 6.20
N PRO A 70 20.26 -19.80 7.34
CA PRO A 70 21.50 -20.38 7.89
C PRO A 70 21.42 -21.88 8.16
N GLU A 71 20.21 -22.41 8.35
CA GLU A 71 20.00 -23.79 8.82
C GLU A 71 19.39 -24.76 7.79
N GLU A 72 18.92 -24.31 6.62
CA GLU A 72 18.11 -25.19 5.74
C GLU A 72 18.46 -25.21 4.25
N ASP A 73 19.48 -24.46 3.78
CA ASP A 73 19.90 -24.40 2.36
C ASP A 73 18.76 -24.12 1.36
N LYS A 74 17.62 -23.63 1.86
CA LYS A 74 16.47 -23.17 1.07
C LYS A 74 16.68 -21.72 0.64
N PRO A 75 16.31 -21.37 -0.61
CA PRO A 75 16.37 -19.99 -1.06
C PRO A 75 15.34 -19.14 -0.31
N ILE A 76 15.78 -18.00 0.21
CA ILE A 76 14.92 -17.00 0.85
C ILE A 76 14.21 -16.23 -0.25
N HIS A 77 12.90 -16.44 -0.31
CA HIS A 77 11.98 -15.65 -1.09
C HIS A 77 11.78 -14.29 -0.44
N VAL A 78 12.05 -13.22 -1.19
CA VAL A 78 11.66 -11.86 -0.79
C VAL A 78 10.40 -11.50 -1.57
N PRO A 79 9.22 -11.43 -0.91
CA PRO A 79 7.99 -11.00 -1.56
C PRO A 79 8.15 -9.59 -2.13
N TRP A 80 7.46 -9.32 -3.24
CA TRP A 80 7.39 -7.96 -3.77
C TRP A 80 6.88 -6.97 -2.70
N PHE A 81 7.46 -5.77 -2.71
CA PHE A 81 7.03 -4.64 -1.89
C PHE A 81 7.11 -3.34 -2.71
N PRO A 82 6.22 -2.36 -2.45
CA PRO A 82 6.24 -1.08 -3.16
C PRO A 82 7.51 -0.31 -2.81
N ARG A 83 8.24 0.14 -3.83
CA ARG A 83 9.49 0.92 -3.72
C ARG A 83 9.25 2.42 -3.84
N HIS A 84 8.21 2.82 -4.54
CA HIS A 84 7.74 4.20 -4.61
C HIS A 84 6.31 4.30 -4.06
N VAL A 85 5.97 5.42 -3.44
CA VAL A 85 4.65 5.64 -2.82
C VAL A 85 3.48 5.48 -3.82
N SER A 86 3.71 5.78 -5.11
CA SER A 86 2.70 5.57 -6.16
C SER A 86 2.39 4.10 -6.42
N GLU A 87 3.28 3.18 -6.06
CA GLU A 87 3.05 1.74 -6.22
C GLU A 87 2.05 1.20 -5.16
N LEU A 88 1.68 2.01 -4.16
CA LEU A 88 0.57 1.68 -3.27
C LEU A 88 -0.76 1.57 -4.02
N ASP A 89 -0.90 2.25 -5.16
CA ASP A 89 -2.10 2.17 -6.03
C ASP A 89 -2.33 0.77 -6.63
N GLU A 90 -1.31 -0.10 -6.61
CA GLU A 90 -1.36 -1.48 -7.10
C GLU A 90 -2.00 -2.42 -6.08
N VAL A 91 -1.81 -2.14 -4.79
CA VAL A 91 -2.32 -2.96 -3.69
C VAL A 91 -3.55 -2.36 -3.02
N SER A 92 -3.84 -1.07 -3.23
CA SER A 92 -4.92 -0.34 -2.56
C SER A 92 -6.30 -0.97 -2.76
N ASN A 93 -6.49 -1.68 -3.89
CA ASN A 93 -7.76 -2.30 -4.25
C ASN A 93 -7.89 -3.77 -3.82
N HIS A 94 -6.87 -4.36 -3.19
CA HIS A 94 -6.89 -5.73 -2.67
C HIS A 94 -7.52 -5.78 -1.27
N VAL A 95 -8.80 -5.41 -1.19
CA VAL A 95 -9.54 -5.32 0.07
C VAL A 95 -10.10 -6.69 0.46
N PHE A 96 -9.67 -7.22 1.60
CA PHE A 96 -10.10 -8.54 2.10
C PHE A 96 -11.47 -8.51 2.81
N MET A 97 -11.80 -7.45 3.53
CA MET A 97 -13.05 -7.32 4.31
C MET A 97 -13.60 -5.89 4.29
N TYR A 98 -14.91 -5.76 4.54
CA TYR A 98 -15.62 -4.48 4.71
C TYR A 98 -15.56 -3.50 3.52
N GLY A 99 -15.32 -4.01 2.32
CA GLY A 99 -15.44 -3.26 1.07
C GLY A 99 -16.90 -2.95 0.71
N LYS A 100 -17.31 -3.38 -0.47
CA LYS A 100 -18.67 -3.16 -1.00
C LYS A 100 -19.75 -3.97 -0.26
N ASP A 101 -19.39 -5.19 0.13
CA ASP A 101 -20.33 -6.16 0.67
C ASP A 101 -20.31 -6.14 2.21
N LEU A 102 -21.50 -6.39 2.78
CA LEU A 102 -21.72 -6.47 4.21
C LEU A 102 -22.04 -7.91 4.60
N ASP A 103 -21.48 -8.35 5.72
CA ASP A 103 -21.88 -9.61 6.34
C ASP A 103 -23.32 -9.53 6.85
N ALA A 104 -24.01 -10.67 6.93
CA ALA A 104 -25.41 -10.74 7.36
C ALA A 104 -25.64 -10.20 8.78
N ASP A 105 -24.62 -10.29 9.64
CA ASP A 105 -24.65 -9.81 11.02
C ASP A 105 -24.34 -8.31 11.14
N HIS A 106 -24.01 -7.63 10.05
CA HIS A 106 -23.75 -6.20 10.06
C HIS A 106 -25.05 -5.43 10.38
N PRO A 107 -25.05 -4.45 11.31
CA PRO A 107 -26.28 -3.75 11.71
C PRO A 107 -26.98 -3.02 10.55
N GLY A 108 -26.21 -2.57 9.56
CA GLY A 108 -26.71 -1.98 8.31
C GLY A 108 -26.99 -2.97 7.17
N PHE A 109 -26.99 -4.30 7.38
CA PHE A 109 -27.13 -5.28 6.29
C PHE A 109 -28.46 -5.15 5.53
N LYS A 110 -29.54 -4.84 6.25
CA LYS A 110 -30.89 -4.64 5.67
C LYS A 110 -31.20 -3.18 5.31
N ASP A 111 -30.28 -2.27 5.56
CA ASP A 111 -30.45 -0.85 5.26
C ASP A 111 -29.94 -0.56 3.85
N GLU A 112 -30.86 -0.40 2.91
CA GLU A 112 -30.53 -0.15 1.49
C GLU A 112 -29.83 1.20 1.28
N GLU A 113 -30.20 2.23 2.03
CA GLU A 113 -29.59 3.56 1.91
C GLU A 113 -28.15 3.52 2.42
N TYR A 114 -27.93 2.89 3.56
CA TYR A 114 -26.60 2.66 4.10
C TYR A 114 -25.71 1.84 3.14
N ARG A 115 -26.26 0.80 2.51
CA ARG A 115 -25.54 0.01 1.49
C ARG A 115 -25.14 0.84 0.28
N LYS A 116 -26.08 1.63 -0.28
CA LYS A 116 -25.79 2.56 -1.39
C LYS A 116 -24.71 3.57 -0.99
N ARG A 117 -24.78 4.10 0.22
CA ARG A 117 -23.80 5.03 0.77
C ARG A 117 -22.41 4.40 0.93
N ARG A 118 -22.33 3.14 1.36
CA ARG A 118 -21.07 2.36 1.42
C ARG A 118 -20.46 2.10 0.04
N ILE A 119 -21.29 1.76 -0.96
CA ILE A 119 -20.83 1.58 -2.35
C ILE A 119 -20.19 2.87 -2.87
N MET A 120 -20.81 4.04 -2.63
CA MET A 120 -20.24 5.33 -3.01
C MET A 120 -18.84 5.56 -2.42
N PHE A 121 -18.64 5.28 -1.12
CA PHE A 121 -17.32 5.41 -0.49
C PHE A 121 -16.29 4.41 -1.06
N ALA A 122 -16.72 3.17 -1.32
CA ALA A 122 -15.86 2.16 -1.93
C ALA A 122 -15.43 2.57 -3.35
N ASP A 123 -16.35 3.14 -4.15
CA ASP A 123 -16.05 3.63 -5.49
C ASP A 123 -15.08 4.81 -5.46
N ILE A 124 -15.18 5.71 -4.48
CA ILE A 124 -14.19 6.79 -4.29
C ILE A 124 -12.80 6.21 -4.03
N ALA A 125 -12.68 5.25 -3.11
CA ALA A 125 -11.41 4.64 -2.76
C ALA A 125 -10.82 3.84 -3.94
N PHE A 126 -11.66 3.10 -4.67
CA PHE A 126 -11.22 2.26 -5.80
C PHE A 126 -10.62 3.08 -6.95
N ASN A 127 -11.15 4.29 -7.16
CA ASN A 127 -10.75 5.18 -8.25
C ASN A 127 -9.68 6.21 -7.86
N TYR A 128 -9.37 6.35 -6.57
CA TYR A 128 -8.29 7.22 -6.12
C TYR A 128 -6.93 6.72 -6.62
N LYS A 129 -6.05 7.66 -7.00
CA LYS A 129 -4.65 7.40 -7.35
C LYS A 129 -3.71 8.38 -6.65
N TYR A 130 -2.49 7.93 -6.38
CA TYR A 130 -1.45 8.74 -5.75
C TYR A 130 -1.27 10.08 -6.48
N GLY A 131 -1.19 11.16 -5.70
CA GLY A 131 -1.05 12.53 -6.19
C GLY A 131 -2.37 13.24 -6.48
N GLN A 132 -3.51 12.54 -6.50
CA GLN A 132 -4.83 13.17 -6.58
C GLN A 132 -5.24 13.76 -5.22
N PRO A 133 -6.01 14.87 -5.21
CA PRO A 133 -6.62 15.33 -3.97
C PRO A 133 -7.68 14.33 -3.50
N ILE A 134 -7.72 14.05 -2.19
CA ILE A 134 -8.76 13.19 -1.61
C ILE A 134 -10.13 13.87 -1.79
N PRO A 135 -11.13 13.22 -2.43
CA PRO A 135 -12.45 13.81 -2.63
C PRO A 135 -13.12 14.15 -1.30
N ARG A 136 -13.65 15.37 -1.18
CA ARG A 136 -14.45 15.77 -0.02
C ARG A 136 -15.85 15.18 -0.13
N VAL A 137 -16.30 14.53 0.93
CA VAL A 137 -17.68 14.02 1.03
C VAL A 137 -18.47 14.86 2.03
N GLU A 138 -19.60 15.38 1.56
CA GLU A 138 -20.59 15.99 2.44
C GLU A 138 -21.36 14.88 3.18
N TYR A 139 -21.09 14.77 4.47
CA TYR A 139 -21.81 13.85 5.35
C TYR A 139 -23.25 14.32 5.57
N THR A 140 -24.18 13.39 5.75
CA THR A 140 -25.57 13.70 6.10
C THR A 140 -25.66 14.18 7.55
N GLU A 141 -26.80 14.76 7.92
CA GLU A 141 -27.03 15.17 9.30
C GLU A 141 -26.99 13.98 10.27
N ILE A 142 -27.56 12.84 9.86
CA ILE A 142 -27.56 11.61 10.64
C ILE A 142 -26.11 11.12 10.85
N GLU A 143 -25.30 11.08 9.79
CA GLU A 143 -23.88 10.70 9.87
C GLU A 143 -23.10 11.61 10.83
N ARG A 144 -23.31 12.93 10.74
CA ARG A 144 -22.67 13.90 11.66
C ARG A 144 -23.16 13.77 13.10
N ASN A 145 -24.43 13.44 13.31
CA ASN A 145 -24.98 13.22 14.64
C ASN A 145 -24.39 11.96 15.28
N THR A 146 -24.22 10.89 14.50
CA THR A 146 -23.51 9.67 14.94
C THR A 146 -22.06 9.98 15.32
N TRP A 147 -21.32 10.71 14.46
CA TRP A 147 -19.97 11.19 14.78
C TRP A 147 -19.94 11.96 16.10
N ARG A 148 -20.84 12.94 16.26
CA ARG A 148 -20.91 13.78 17.47
C ARG A 148 -21.17 12.96 18.73
N CYS A 149 -22.05 11.97 18.66
CA CYS A 149 -22.36 11.09 19.79
C CYS A 149 -21.09 10.36 20.26
N VAL A 150 -20.41 9.67 19.34
CA VAL A 150 -19.17 8.92 19.64
C VAL A 150 -18.07 9.86 20.13
N TYR A 151 -17.85 10.98 19.43
CA TYR A 151 -16.80 11.94 19.78
C TYR A 151 -16.99 12.49 21.20
N LYS A 152 -18.21 12.85 21.58
CA LYS A 152 -18.52 13.34 22.93
C LYS A 152 -18.26 12.30 24.02
N GLU A 153 -18.71 11.06 23.82
CA GLU A 153 -18.54 10.02 24.84
C GLU A 153 -17.07 9.63 25.00
N LEU A 154 -16.31 9.49 23.91
CA LEU A 154 -14.90 9.16 23.97
C LEU A 154 -14.05 10.30 24.56
N THR A 155 -14.35 11.56 24.21
CA THR A 155 -13.57 12.70 24.70
C THR A 155 -13.62 12.85 26.23
N LYS A 156 -14.72 12.45 26.88
CA LYS A 156 -14.81 12.41 28.36
C LYS A 156 -13.81 11.45 28.99
N LEU A 157 -13.44 10.38 28.28
CA LEU A 157 -12.58 9.31 28.80
C LEU A 157 -11.10 9.58 28.53
N TYR A 158 -10.78 10.37 27.50
CA TYR A 158 -9.39 10.54 27.06
C TYR A 158 -8.47 11.13 28.12
N GLU A 159 -8.94 12.08 28.94
CA GLU A 159 -8.10 12.70 29.99
C GLU A 159 -7.53 11.68 30.97
N THR A 160 -8.26 10.60 31.22
CA THR A 160 -7.89 9.57 32.21
C THR A 160 -7.34 8.29 31.58
N HIS A 161 -7.66 8.01 30.31
CA HIS A 161 -7.35 6.73 29.67
C HIS A 161 -6.43 6.85 28.44
N ALA A 162 -6.30 8.03 27.83
CA ALA A 162 -5.44 8.23 26.67
C ALA A 162 -4.02 8.61 27.10
N CYS A 163 -3.03 8.23 26.29
CA CYS A 163 -1.66 8.67 26.51
C CYS A 163 -1.49 10.17 26.25
N ALA A 164 -0.41 10.75 26.79
CA ALA A 164 -0.10 12.17 26.62
C ALA A 164 -0.04 12.60 25.14
N GLN A 165 0.54 11.77 24.26
CA GLN A 165 0.64 12.05 22.82
C GLN A 165 -0.73 12.17 22.16
N HIS A 166 -1.71 11.37 22.58
CA HIS A 166 -3.07 11.47 22.07
C HIS A 166 -3.70 12.81 22.48
N LEU A 167 -3.57 13.19 23.75
CA LEU A 167 -4.15 14.44 24.29
C LEU A 167 -3.53 15.70 23.66
N GLU A 168 -2.22 15.69 23.43
CA GLU A 168 -1.53 16.79 22.75
C GLU A 168 -1.98 16.92 21.30
N ASN A 169 -1.95 15.81 20.55
CA ASN A 169 -2.34 15.83 19.14
C ASN A 169 -3.82 16.14 18.95
N LEU A 170 -4.70 15.67 19.84
CA LEU A 170 -6.14 15.95 19.74
C LEU A 170 -6.43 17.46 19.78
N LYS A 171 -5.71 18.22 20.61
CA LYS A 171 -5.83 19.69 20.66
C LYS A 171 -5.48 20.33 19.31
N LEU A 172 -4.39 19.88 18.68
CA LEU A 172 -3.98 20.36 17.35
C LEU A 172 -5.03 20.02 16.29
N MET A 173 -5.62 18.82 16.34
CA MET A 173 -6.67 18.40 15.41
C MET A 173 -7.96 19.23 15.60
N GLN A 174 -8.32 19.59 16.83
CA GLN A 174 -9.45 20.49 17.12
C GLN A 174 -9.22 21.91 16.58
N GLN A 175 -7.99 22.42 16.67
CA GLN A 175 -7.64 23.76 16.22
C GLN A 175 -7.53 23.87 14.69
N HIS A 176 -6.94 22.87 14.03
CA HIS A 176 -6.53 22.99 12.63
C HIS A 176 -7.27 22.05 11.67
N ALA A 177 -7.79 20.92 12.15
CA ALA A 177 -8.42 19.89 11.31
C ALA A 177 -9.95 19.81 11.47
N GLY A 178 -10.54 20.73 12.26
CA GLY A 178 -12.00 20.86 12.40
C GLY A 178 -12.67 19.76 13.24
N TYR A 179 -11.92 19.09 14.11
CA TYR A 179 -12.46 18.08 15.03
C TYR A 179 -13.35 18.76 16.09
N ARG A 180 -14.62 18.36 16.17
CA ARG A 180 -15.66 18.94 17.04
C ARG A 180 -16.82 17.98 17.26
#